data_AF-A0A2N0TX04-F1
#
_entry.id   AF-A0A2N0TX04-F1
#
_cell.length_a   1.000
_cell.length_b   1.000
_cell.length_c   1.000
_cell.angle_alpha   90.00
_cell.angle_beta   90.00
_cell.angle_gamma   90.00
#
_symmetry.space_group_name_H-M   'P 1'
#
loop_
_entity.id
_entity.type
_entity.pdbx_description
1 polymer ?
#
loop_
_entity_poly.entity_id
_entity_poly.type
_entity_poly.pdbx_seq_one_letter_code
_entity_poly.pdbx_strand_id
1 'polypeptide(L)' 'MSRSKRKTPILPNCQASSEKTEKQKANRKLRRIVKEKIAVSDEELPQKKEISDIWNWGKDGKSYRADLTKKEKTK' A
#
# COMPACT_ATOMS: atom_id res chain seq x y z
N MET A 1 18.76 20.81 5.18
CA MET A 1 17.86 19.65 5.37
C MET A 1 18.51 18.51 6.20
N SER A 2 19.43 18.78 7.14
CA SER A 2 20.35 17.73 7.63
C SER A 2 19.96 17.01 8.94
N ARG A 3 18.84 17.33 9.60
CA ARG A 3 18.55 16.77 10.95
C ARG A 3 17.08 16.50 11.26
N SER A 4 16.19 16.41 10.26
CA SER A 4 14.80 16.05 10.51
C SER A 4 14.72 14.58 10.94
N LYS A 5 14.48 14.36 12.24
CA LYS A 5 14.30 13.03 12.84
C LYS A 5 12.81 12.75 12.94
N ARG A 6 12.41 11.51 12.67
CA ARG A 6 11.01 11.10 12.87
C ARG A 6 10.68 11.15 14.36
N LYS A 7 9.69 11.96 14.76
CA LYS A 7 9.17 12.00 16.13
C LYS A 7 8.55 10.65 16.52
N THR A 8 7.82 10.03 15.60
CA THR A 8 7.23 8.69 15.75
C THR A 8 7.89 7.72 14.76
N PRO A 9 8.70 6.76 15.25
CA PRO A 9 9.39 5.78 14.40
C PRO A 9 8.44 4.67 13.93
N ILE A 10 7.48 5.03 13.08
CA ILE A 10 6.63 4.06 12.38
C ILE A 10 7.30 3.73 11.04
N LEU A 11 7.77 2.49 10.91
CA LEU A 11 8.50 1.99 9.74
C LEU A 11 7.74 0.85 9.07
N PRO A 12 7.89 0.68 7.75
CA PRO A 12 7.44 -0.56 7.10
C PRO A 12 8.23 -1.74 7.66
N ASN A 13 7.57 -2.90 7.83
CA ASN A 13 8.25 -4.11 8.31
C ASN A 13 9.19 -4.70 7.26
N CYS A 14 8.80 -4.58 5.99
CA CYS A 14 9.57 -5.09 4.86
C CYS A 14 10.45 -3.99 4.23
N GLN A 15 11.57 -4.38 3.63
CA GLN A 15 12.51 -3.46 2.94
C GLN A 15 11.96 -2.86 1.64
N ALA A 16 10.78 -3.27 1.19
CA ALA A 16 10.14 -2.70 0.01
C ALA A 16 10.01 -1.18 0.15
N SER A 17 10.54 -0.43 -0.82
CA SER A 17 10.60 1.03 -0.76
C SER A 17 9.22 1.69 -0.93
N SER A 18 8.31 1.09 -1.69
CA SER A 18 7.00 1.67 -2.04
C SER A 18 5.94 0.59 -2.32
N GLU A 19 4.67 0.93 -2.07
CA GLU A 19 3.47 0.16 -2.49
C GLU A 19 2.80 0.78 -3.74
N LYS A 20 3.43 1.79 -4.33
CA LYS A 20 2.80 2.60 -5.40
C LYS A 20 2.45 1.73 -6.61
N THR A 21 3.31 0.79 -6.95
CA THR A 21 3.17 -0.11 -8.10
C THR A 21 2.00 -1.08 -7.91
N GLU A 22 1.87 -1.67 -6.73
CA GLU A 22 0.80 -2.61 -6.37
C GLU A 22 -0.54 -1.89 -6.37
N LYS A 23 -0.61 -0.70 -5.74
CA LYS A 23 -1.80 0.16 -5.75
C LYS A 23 -2.22 0.54 -7.16
N GLN A 24 -1.28 0.86 -8.04
CA GLN A 24 -1.58 1.19 -9.44
C GLN A 24 -2.14 -0.03 -10.19
N LYS A 25 -1.52 -1.20 -10.03
CA LYS A 25 -1.98 -2.45 -10.66
C LYS A 25 -3.38 -2.84 -10.16
N ALA A 26 -3.63 -2.78 -8.87
CA ALA A 26 -4.93 -3.07 -8.27
C ALA A 26 -6.04 -2.15 -8.81
N ASN A 27 -5.80 -0.83 -8.80
CA ASN A 27 -6.80 0.12 -9.33
C ASN A 27 -7.01 -0.03 -10.85
N ARG A 28 -5.96 -0.38 -11.62
CA ARG A 28 -6.09 -0.66 -13.06
C ARG A 28 -6.97 -1.89 -13.32
N LYS A 29 -6.76 -2.98 -12.57
CA LYS A 29 -7.59 -4.19 -12.65
C LYS A 29 -9.04 -3.87 -12.30
N LEU A 30 -9.28 -3.14 -11.20
CA LEU A 30 -10.64 -2.74 -10.81
C LEU A 30 -11.35 -1.97 -11.90
N ARG A 31 -10.69 -0.93 -12.46
CA ARG A 31 -11.30 -0.12 -13.52
C ARG A 31 -11.66 -0.95 -14.76
N ARG A 32 -10.84 -1.94 -15.09
CA ARG A 32 -11.12 -2.85 -16.21
C ARG A 32 -12.36 -3.69 -15.95
N ILE A 33 -12.42 -4.37 -14.80
CA ILE A 33 -13.55 -5.24 -14.44
C ILE A 33 -14.85 -4.43 -14.31
N VAL A 34 -14.79 -3.25 -13.69
CA VAL A 34 -15.94 -2.34 -13.58
C VAL A 34 -16.43 -1.91 -14.96
N LYS A 35 -15.53 -1.58 -15.89
CA LYS A 35 -15.92 -1.23 -17.27
C LYS A 35 -16.59 -2.39 -17.99
N GLU A 36 -16.07 -3.61 -17.83
CA GLU A 36 -16.65 -4.83 -18.41
C GLU A 36 -18.04 -5.11 -17.83
N LYS A 37 -18.23 -5.01 -16.51
CA LYS A 37 -19.54 -5.20 -15.84
C LYS A 37 -20.57 -4.14 -16.20
N ILE A 38 -20.18 -2.86 -16.27
CA ILE A 38 -21.07 -1.78 -16.71
C ILE A 38 -21.56 -2.02 -18.15
N ALA A 39 -20.70 -2.52 -19.03
CA ALA A 39 -21.08 -2.82 -20.42
C ALA A 39 -22.08 -3.98 -20.53
N VAL A 40 -22.11 -4.88 -19.54
CA VAL A 40 -23.04 -6.01 -19.45
C VAL A 40 -24.31 -5.65 -18.64
N SER A 41 -24.43 -4.40 -18.17
CA SER A 41 -25.54 -3.93 -17.31
C SER A 41 -25.66 -4.73 -16.00
N ASP A 42 -24.53 -5.14 -15.46
CA ASP A 42 -24.44 -5.88 -14.19
C ASP A 42 -24.41 -4.87 -13.02
N GLU A 43 -25.35 -4.96 -12.08
CA GLU A 43 -25.50 -4.00 -10.97
C GLU A 43 -24.47 -4.23 -9.84
N GLU A 44 -23.86 -5.42 -9.78
CA GLU A 44 -22.88 -5.75 -8.76
C GLU A 44 -21.46 -5.34 -9.15
N LEU A 45 -21.08 -4.13 -8.72
CA LEU A 45 -19.72 -3.64 -8.88
C LEU A 45 -18.77 -4.26 -7.85
N PRO A 46 -17.62 -4.82 -8.28
CA PRO A 46 -16.70 -5.50 -7.38
C PRO A 46 -15.98 -4.51 -6.47
N GLN A 47 -15.79 -4.91 -5.22
CA GLN A 47 -15.05 -4.11 -4.25
C GLN A 47 -13.55 -4.30 -4.43
N LYS A 48 -12.76 -3.28 -4.02
CA LYS A 48 -11.28 -3.34 -4.08
C LYS A 48 -10.68 -4.56 -3.39
N LYS A 49 -11.31 -5.03 -2.30
CA LYS A 49 -10.86 -6.17 -1.51
C LYS A 49 -11.02 -7.51 -2.24
N GLU A 50 -12.01 -7.61 -3.14
CA GLU A 50 -12.25 -8.82 -3.93
C GLU A 50 -11.22 -8.97 -5.06
N ILE A 51 -10.67 -7.86 -5.55
CA ILE A 51 -9.78 -7.83 -6.72
C ILE A 51 -8.30 -7.90 -6.32
N SER A 52 -7.94 -7.34 -5.16
CA SER A 52 -6.57 -7.36 -4.68
C SER A 52 -6.53 -7.48 -3.17
N ASP A 53 -5.83 -8.50 -2.71
CA ASP A 53 -5.50 -8.64 -1.30
C ASP A 53 -4.34 -7.72 -0.92
N ILE A 54 -4.55 -6.93 0.13
CA ILE A 54 -3.57 -5.99 0.68
C ILE A 54 -2.44 -6.75 1.39
N TRP A 55 -2.73 -7.93 1.93
CA TRP A 55 -1.75 -8.78 2.62
C TRP A 55 -0.67 -9.35 1.68
N ASN A 56 -0.96 -9.42 0.38
CA ASN A 56 -0.01 -9.87 -0.64
C ASN A 56 0.90 -8.75 -1.18
N TRP A 57 0.86 -7.54 -0.61
CA TRP A 57 1.67 -6.43 -1.09
C TRP A 57 3.06 -6.44 -0.47
N GLY A 58 4.05 -5.93 -1.21
CA GLY A 58 5.46 -6.00 -0.80
C GLY A 58 5.79 -5.26 0.50
N LYS A 59 4.91 -4.37 0.99
CA LYS A 59 5.03 -3.81 2.34
C LYS A 59 4.07 -4.53 3.27
N ASP A 60 4.64 -5.39 4.09
CA ASP A 60 3.97 -6.10 5.17
C ASP A 60 3.62 -5.16 6.34
N GLY A 61 2.71 -4.22 6.10
CA GLY A 61 2.27 -3.23 7.09
C GLY A 61 3.37 -2.28 7.59
N LYS A 62 3.05 -1.55 8.66
CA LYS A 62 3.99 -0.67 9.37
C LYS A 62 3.91 -0.95 10.87
N SER A 63 5.07 -1.11 11.50
CA SER A 63 5.17 -1.24 12.95
C SER A 63 5.80 -0.01 13.58
N TYR A 64 5.40 0.26 14.82
CA TYR A 64 6.16 1.14 15.69
C TYR A 64 7.41 0.41 16.14
N ARG A 65 8.58 1.03 15.99
CA ARG A 65 9.84 0.47 16.47
C ARG A 65 10.48 1.39 17.50
N ALA A 66 10.39 1.00 18.76
CA ALA A 66 11.00 1.74 19.87
C ALA A 66 12.54 1.68 19.79
N ASP A 67 13.05 0.57 19.29
CA ASP A 67 14.46 0.14 19.40
C ASP A 67 15.40 0.88 18.44
N LEU A 68 14.88 1.70 17.53
CA LEU A 68 15.67 2.40 16.52
C LEU A 68 16.60 3.44 17.13
N THR A 69 17.85 3.38 16.72
CA THR A 69 18.90 4.33 17.06
C THR A 69 18.65 5.70 16.40
N LYS A 70 19.30 6.76 16.90
CA LYS A 70 19.16 8.12 16.36
C LYS A 70 19.51 8.24 14.87
N LYS A 71 20.38 7.36 14.34
CA LYS A 71 20.77 7.31 12.91
C LYS A 71 19.65 6.72 12.04
N GLU A 72 19.00 5.66 12.49
CA GLU A 72 17.93 4.98 11.74
C GLU A 72 16.59 5.74 11.78
N LYS A 73 16.42 6.65 12.73
CA LYS A 73 15.31 7.61 12.80
C LYS A 73 15.41 8.74 11.76
N THR A 74 16.55 8.88 11.09
CA THR A 74 16.76 9.83 9.99
C THR A 74 16.33 9.17 8.67
N LYS A 75 15.56 9.91 7.86
CA LYS A 75 14.96 9.41 6.62
C LYS A 75 15.89 9.60 5.43
#